data_AF-A0A9W6GTR0-F1
#
_entry.id   AF-A0A9W6GTR0-F1
#
_cell.length_a   1.000
_cell.length_b   1.000
_cell.length_c   1.000
_cell.angle_alpha   90.00
_cell.angle_beta   90.00
_cell.angle_gamma   90.00
#
_symmetry.space_group_name_H-M   'P 1'
#
loop_
_entity.id
_entity.type
_entity.pdbx_description
1 polymer ?
#
loop_
_entity_poly.entity_id
_entity_poly.type
_entity_poly.pdbx_seq_one_letter_code
_entity_poly.pdbx_strand_id
1 'polypeptide(L)'
;MDSGRGVCYFHFTGQALRQRPATYSQFRTSPRAAHRKQDGFVQVLVRDNNVDQALKALKKKMQREGIFREMKLRGHYEKPSEKRAREKAEAVRRARKLARKKMQREGLLPMKAKPAGR
;
A
#
# COMPACT_ATOMS: atom_id res chain seq x y z
N MET A 1 29.19 -8.71 -64.42
CA MET A 1 30.44 -8.08 -63.96
C MET A 1 30.41 -6.67 -64.48
N ASP A 2 29.84 -5.74 -63.72
CA ASP A 2 29.92 -4.32 -64.02
C ASP A 2 30.59 -3.62 -62.85
N SER A 3 31.86 -3.32 -63.11
CA SER A 3 32.79 -2.59 -62.28
C SER A 3 32.62 -1.09 -62.51
N GLY A 4 32.32 -0.33 -61.45
CA GLY A 4 32.23 1.13 -61.54
C GLY A 4 32.38 1.80 -60.18
N ARG A 5 33.63 2.14 -59.85
CA ARG A 5 34.04 2.95 -58.70
C ARG A 5 33.59 4.40 -58.90
N GLY A 6 33.10 5.04 -57.83
CA GLY A 6 32.77 6.46 -57.85
C GLY A 6 32.53 7.00 -56.45
N VAL A 7 33.59 7.08 -55.65
CA VAL A 7 33.58 7.73 -54.33
C VAL A 7 33.74 9.23 -54.59
N CYS A 8 32.69 10.02 -54.37
CA CYS A 8 32.78 11.47 -54.37
C CYS A 8 32.57 11.96 -52.94
N TYR A 9 33.69 12.29 -52.30
CA TYR A 9 33.75 13.14 -51.12
C TYR A 9 33.09 14.49 -51.45
N PHE A 10 32.08 14.89 -50.67
CA PHE A 10 31.68 16.30 -50.62
C PHE A 10 31.92 16.86 -49.22
N HIS A 11 32.56 18.03 -49.26
CA HIS A 11 33.20 18.70 -48.15
C HIS A 11 32.19 19.22 -47.13
N PHE A 12 32.64 19.10 -45.88
CA PHE A 12 32.05 19.64 -44.67
C PHE A 12 32.28 21.15 -44.61
N THR A 13 31.25 21.96 -44.89
CA THR A 13 31.20 23.36 -44.45
C THR A 13 29.79 23.74 -44.02
N GLY A 14 29.67 24.14 -42.75
CA GLY A 14 28.69 25.16 -42.38
C GLY A 14 27.52 24.73 -41.51
N GLN A 15 27.60 25.16 -40.25
CA GLN A 15 26.53 25.80 -39.48
C GLN A 15 25.40 24.91 -38.94
N ALA A 16 25.65 24.43 -37.73
CA ALA A 16 24.87 24.78 -36.54
C ALA A 16 23.43 25.28 -36.76
N LEU A 17 22.47 24.39 -36.56
CA LEU A 17 21.31 24.68 -35.72
C LEU A 17 21.02 23.43 -34.89
N ARG A 18 21.38 23.51 -33.61
CA ARG A 18 20.94 22.59 -32.56
C ARG A 18 19.41 22.61 -32.51
N GLN A 19 18.76 21.70 -33.22
CA GLN A 19 17.37 21.39 -32.95
C GLN A 19 17.35 20.40 -31.79
N ARG A 20 16.95 20.91 -30.63
CA ARG A 20 16.75 20.15 -29.39
C ARG A 20 15.78 19.00 -29.68
N PRO A 21 16.11 17.74 -29.37
CA PRO A 21 15.07 16.72 -29.35
C PRO A 21 14.10 17.08 -28.22
N ALA A 22 12.80 17.12 -28.54
CA ALA A 22 11.72 17.32 -27.59
C ALA A 22 11.58 16.08 -26.67
N THR A 23 12.59 15.82 -25.84
CA THR A 23 12.53 14.81 -24.78
C THR A 23 11.94 15.46 -23.54
N TYR A 24 10.64 15.69 -23.55
CA TYR A 24 9.86 15.61 -22.33
C TYR A 24 8.41 15.34 -22.72
N SER A 25 8.19 14.11 -23.21
CA SER A 25 6.87 13.51 -23.22
C SER A 25 6.28 13.69 -21.83
N GLN A 26 5.24 14.53 -21.77
CA GLN A 26 4.52 14.89 -20.58
C GLN A 26 4.01 13.61 -19.90
N PHE A 27 4.65 13.24 -18.79
CA PHE A 27 4.00 12.36 -17.83
C PHE A 27 2.79 13.11 -17.28
N ARG A 28 1.63 12.91 -17.93
CA ARG A 28 0.34 13.12 -17.30
C ARG A 28 0.22 12.12 -16.16
N THR A 29 0.83 12.43 -15.02
CA THR A 29 0.40 11.81 -13.77
C THR A 29 -0.94 12.44 -13.44
N SER A 30 -2.03 11.79 -13.89
CA SER A 30 -3.38 12.06 -13.39
C SER A 30 -3.30 12.17 -11.87
N PRO A 31 -3.87 13.22 -11.25
CA PRO A 31 -3.90 13.29 -9.79
C PRO A 31 -4.66 12.07 -9.32
N ARG A 32 -3.92 11.13 -8.74
CA ARG A 32 -4.45 9.91 -8.14
C ARG A 32 -5.41 10.40 -7.07
N ALA A 33 -6.71 10.35 -7.37
CA ALA A 33 -7.77 10.81 -6.49
C ALA A 33 -7.46 10.25 -5.11
N ALA A 34 -7.07 11.13 -4.20
CA ALA A 34 -6.83 10.76 -2.83
C ALA A 34 -8.15 10.17 -2.35
N HIS A 35 -8.17 8.86 -2.07
CA HIS A 35 -9.23 8.25 -1.31
C HIS A 35 -9.22 8.91 0.06
N ARG A 36 -9.89 10.06 0.15
CA ARG A 36 -10.20 10.74 1.39
C ARG A 36 -11.03 9.73 2.17
N LYS A 37 -10.36 8.99 3.06
CA LYS A 37 -11.01 8.17 4.06
C LYS A 37 -11.90 9.14 4.81
N GLN A 38 -13.20 9.10 4.56
CA GLN A 38 -14.16 9.76 5.43
C GLN A 38 -13.94 9.10 6.79
N ASP A 39 -13.44 9.86 7.75
CA ASP A 39 -13.47 9.46 9.16
C ASP A 39 -14.95 9.41 9.55
N GLY A 40 -15.56 8.27 9.27
CA GLY A 40 -16.94 7.98 9.60
C GLY A 40 -17.07 7.94 11.11
N PHE A 41 -17.90 8.82 11.66
CA PHE A 41 -18.28 8.79 13.06
C PHE A 41 -18.88 7.41 13.41
N VAL A 42 -18.39 6.77 14.47
CA VAL A 42 -18.88 5.45 14.90
C VAL A 42 -20.20 5.63 15.65
N GLN A 43 -21.31 5.28 15.01
CA GLN A 43 -22.63 5.31 15.64
C GLN A 43 -23.03 3.94 16.23
N VAL A 44 -23.60 3.96 17.43
CA VAL A 44 -24.21 2.79 18.08
C VAL A 44 -25.64 3.15 18.48
N LEU A 45 -26.61 2.41 17.97
CA LEU A 45 -28.01 2.50 18.37
C LEU A 45 -28.21 1.64 19.61
N VAL A 46 -28.75 2.25 20.67
CA VAL A 46 -29.09 1.55 21.90
C VAL A 46 -30.56 1.17 21.83
N ARG A 47 -30.88 -0.09 22.14
CA ARG A 47 -32.26 -0.58 22.25
C ARG A 47 -32.49 -1.03 23.70
N ASP A 48 -33.72 -0.82 24.18
CA ASP A 48 -34.22 -1.36 25.46
C ASP A 48 -33.40 -0.95 26.71
N ASN A 49 -32.98 0.32 26.77
CA ASN A 49 -32.20 0.90 27.88
C ASN A 49 -30.90 0.16 28.25
N ASN A 50 -30.40 -0.73 27.37
CA ASN A 50 -29.22 -1.53 27.66
C ASN A 50 -27.91 -0.79 27.33
N VAL A 51 -27.58 0.18 28.17
CA VAL A 51 -26.41 1.06 27.99
C VAL A 51 -25.09 0.28 28.04
N ASP A 52 -24.97 -0.71 28.92
CA ASP A 52 -23.74 -1.50 29.07
C ASP A 52 -23.40 -2.32 27.83
N GLN A 53 -24.40 -2.88 27.16
CA GLN A 53 -24.18 -3.61 25.91
C GLN A 53 -23.81 -2.65 24.78
N ALA A 54 -24.41 -1.47 24.72
CA ALA A 54 -24.05 -0.44 23.75
C ALA A 54 -22.60 0.02 23.92
N LEU A 55 -22.15 0.26 25.15
CA LEU A 55 -20.75 0.62 25.45
C LEU A 55 -19.78 -0.50 25.06
N LYS A 56 -20.13 -1.76 25.32
CA LYS A 56 -19.33 -2.92 24.88
C LYS A 56 -19.29 -3.04 23.36
N ALA A 57 -20.41 -2.79 22.67
CA ALA A 57 -20.48 -2.84 21.21
C ALA A 57 -19.65 -1.71 20.58
N LEU A 58 -19.72 -0.50 21.13
CA LEU A 58 -18.92 0.65 20.71
C LEU A 58 -17.43 0.35 20.82
N LYS A 59 -16.98 -0.10 22.00
CA LYS A 59 -15.57 -0.46 22.22
C LYS A 59 -15.08 -1.53 21.24
N LYS A 60 -15.91 -2.53 20.94
CA LYS A 60 -15.60 -3.57 19.94
C LYS A 60 -15.52 -3.01 18.52
N LYS A 61 -16.42 -2.10 18.11
CA LYS A 61 -16.36 -1.44 16.79
C LYS A 61 -15.09 -0.62 16.63
N MET A 62 -14.76 0.21 17.62
CA MET A 62 -13.52 1.02 17.62
C MET A 62 -12.24 0.17 17.60
N GLN A 63 -12.24 -1.00 18.26
CA GLN A 63 -11.12 -1.94 18.18
C GLN A 63 -10.98 -2.58 16.80
N ARG A 64 -12.07 -2.85 16.08
CA ARG A 64 -12.06 -3.41 14.72
C ARG A 64 -11.53 -2.41 13.70
N GLU A 65 -11.94 -1.15 13.82
CA GLU A 65 -11.45 -0.05 12.97
C GLU A 65 -9.98 0.28 13.26
N GLY A 66 -9.45 -0.14 14.41
CA GLY A 66 -8.05 0.02 14.75
C GLY A 66 -7.71 1.43 15.24
N ILE A 67 -8.71 2.27 15.53
CA ILE A 67 -8.55 3.65 15.99
C ILE A 67 -7.65 3.71 17.23
N PHE A 68 -7.82 2.80 18.19
CA PHE A 68 -6.96 2.75 19.38
C PHE A 68 -5.50 2.44 19.06
N ARG A 69 -5.25 1.64 18.02
CA ARG A 69 -3.91 1.32 17.56
C ARG A 69 -3.28 2.51 16.86
N GLU A 70 -4.06 3.25 16.08
CA GLU A 70 -3.61 4.49 15.45
C GLU A 70 -3.34 5.59 16.47
N MET A 71 -4.22 5.79 17.45
CA MET A 71 -4.01 6.74 18.55
C MET A 71 -2.71 6.44 19.30
N LYS A 72 -2.44 5.16 19.62
CA LYS A 72 -1.20 4.77 20.30
C LYS A 72 0.04 4.96 19.42
N LEU A 73 -0.05 4.68 18.12
CA LEU A 73 1.07 4.90 17.19
C LEU A 73 1.35 6.38 16.91
N ARG A 74 0.34 7.25 17.02
CA ARG A 74 0.48 8.70 16.76
C ARG A 74 0.88 9.51 18.00
N GLY A 75 0.89 8.91 19.20
CA GLY A 75 1.22 9.61 20.45
C GLY A 75 2.70 10.02 20.59
N HIS A 76 3.61 9.43 19.81
CA HIS A 76 5.04 9.76 19.85
C HIS A 76 5.61 9.84 18.44
N TYR A 77 6.55 10.76 18.21
CA TYR A 77 7.24 10.86 16.93
C TYR A 77 8.15 9.64 16.74
N GLU A 78 7.73 8.71 15.89
CA GLU A 78 8.55 7.57 15.48
C GLU A 78 9.35 7.97 14.24
N LYS A 79 10.67 7.74 14.29
CA LYS A 79 11.57 8.06 13.19
C LYS A 79 11.12 7.31 11.93
N PRO A 80 11.09 7.94 10.75
CA PRO A 80 10.54 7.32 9.53
C PRO A 80 11.23 6.01 9.12
N SER A 81 12.49 5.79 9.51
CA SER A 81 13.20 4.52 9.33
C SER A 81 12.60 3.37 10.15
N GLU A 82 12.24 3.64 11.41
CA GLU A 82 11.68 2.65 12.35
C GLU A 82 10.24 2.28 11.96
N LYS A 83 9.45 3.28 11.57
CA LYS A 83 8.11 3.08 11.01
C LYS A 83 8.14 2.13 9.81
N ARG A 84 9.04 2.37 8.84
CA ARG A 84 9.21 1.50 7.66
C ARG A 84 9.65 0.08 8.03
N ALA A 85 10.52 -0.08 9.03
CA ALA A 85 10.98 -1.39 9.49
C ALA A 85 9.83 -2.19 10.14
N ARG A 86 9.04 -1.54 11.00
CA ARG A 86 7.88 -2.14 11.66
C ARG A 86 6.79 -2.53 10.65
N GLU A 87 6.48 -1.65 9.71
CA GLU A 87 5.51 -1.92 8.64
C GLU A 87 5.91 -3.12 7.78
N LYS A 88 7.18 -3.22 7.39
CA LYS A 88 7.72 -4.38 6.64
C LYS A 88 7.61 -5.67 7.45
N ALA A 89 8.02 -5.65 8.72
CA ALA A 89 7.92 -6.81 9.60
C ALA A 89 6.46 -7.25 9.82
N GLU A 90 5.54 -6.31 9.99
CA GLU A 90 4.12 -6.60 10.10
C GLU A 90 3.52 -7.18 8.82
N ALA A 91 3.91 -6.68 7.65
CA ALA A 91 3.46 -7.19 6.36
C ALA A 91 3.89 -8.64 6.16
N VAL A 92 5.15 -8.97 6.46
CA VAL A 92 5.66 -10.34 6.41
C VAL A 92 4.90 -11.25 7.39
N ARG A 93 4.65 -10.78 8.62
CA ARG A 93 3.87 -11.55 9.61
C ARG A 93 2.44 -11.81 9.15
N ARG A 94 1.79 -10.81 8.53
CA ARG A 94 0.44 -10.95 7.96
C ARG A 94 0.43 -11.94 6.79
N ALA A 95 1.39 -11.85 5.87
CA ALA A 95 1.52 -12.76 4.74
C ALA A 95 1.71 -14.21 5.19
N ARG A 96 2.60 -14.47 6.16
CA ARG A 96 2.79 -15.81 6.74
C ARG A 96 1.53 -16.35 7.41
N LYS A 97 0.77 -15.50 8.11
CA LYS A 97 -0.50 -15.89 8.74
C LYS A 97 -1.57 -16.23 7.68
N LEU A 98 -1.64 -15.46 6.60
CA LEU A 98 -2.57 -15.70 5.49
C LEU A 98 -2.23 -17.02 4.76
N ALA A 99 -0.96 -17.24 4.46
CA ALA A 99 -0.48 -18.49 3.86
C ALA A 99 -0.81 -19.71 4.74
N ARG A 100 -0.56 -19.63 6.05
CA ARG A 100 -0.92 -20.69 7.00
C ARG A 100 -2.43 -20.97 7.03
N LYS A 101 -3.27 -19.92 7.01
CA LYS A 101 -4.73 -20.08 6.94
C LYS A 101 -5.20 -20.69 5.63
N LYS A 102 -4.56 -20.33 4.50
CA LYS A 102 -4.85 -20.91 3.18
C LYS A 102 -4.56 -22.41 3.17
N MET A 103 -3.37 -22.81 3.63
CA MET A 103 -2.99 -24.23 3.73
C MET A 103 -3.89 -25.04 4.69
N GLN A 104 -4.38 -24.43 5.77
CA GLN A 104 -5.36 -25.07 6.66
C GLN A 104 -6.74 -25.25 6.00
N ARG A 105 -7.16 -24.29 5.15
CA ARG A 105 -8.41 -24.39 4.39
C ARG A 105 -8.35 -25.47 3.32
N GLU A 106 -7.20 -25.62 2.68
CA GLU A 106 -6.92 -26.63 1.66
C GLU A 106 -6.61 -28.01 2.28
N GLY A 107 -6.75 -28.17 3.60
CA GLY A 107 -6.63 -29.46 4.30
C GLY A 107 -5.21 -29.99 4.45
N LEU A 108 -4.20 -29.26 3.98
CA LEU A 108 -2.80 -29.71 3.96
C LEU A 108 -2.13 -29.64 5.35
N LEU A 109 -2.70 -28.89 6.30
CA LEU A 109 -2.17 -28.75 7.65
C LEU A 109 -3.25 -28.94 8.72
N PRO A 110 -2.98 -29.71 9.80
CA PRO A 110 -3.92 -29.86 10.90
C PRO A 110 -4.14 -28.51 11.61
N MET A 111 -5.40 -28.17 11.87
CA MET A 111 -5.74 -27.00 12.68
C MET A 111 -5.30 -27.27 14.12
N LYS A 112 -4.45 -26.39 14.68
CA LYS A 112 -4.10 -26.48 16.10
C LYS A 112 -5.37 -26.19 16.91
N ALA A 113 -5.76 -27.15 17.76
CA ALA A 113 -6.92 -27.03 18.64
C ALA A 113 -6.82 -25.73 19.46
N LYS A 114 -7.96 -25.04 19.63
CA LYS A 114 -8.02 -23.90 20.54
C LYS A 114 -7.63 -24.39 21.93
N PRO A 115 -6.74 -23.69 22.66
CA PRO A 115 -6.47 -24.04 24.04
C PRO A 115 -7.79 -23.98 24.80
N ALA A 116 -8.16 -25.08 25.47
CA ALA A 116 -9.23 -25.07 26.45
C ALA A 116 -8.82 -24.05 27.52
N GLY A 117 -9.59 -22.97 27.65
CA GLY A 117 -9.29 -21.91 28.60
C GLY A 117 -9.42 -22.42 30.03
N ARG A 118 -8.52 -21.95 30.90
CA ARG A 118 -8.71 -21.88 32.34
C ARG A 118 -9.65 -20.72 32.66
#